data_AF-A0A2A2GG39-F1
#
_entry.id   AF-A0A2A2GG39-F1
#
_cell.length_a   1.000
_cell.length_b   1.000
_cell.length_c   1.000
_cell.angle_alpha   90.00
_cell.angle_beta   90.00
_cell.angle_gamma   90.00
#
_symmetry.space_group_name_H-M   'P 1'
#
loop_
_entity.id
_entity.type
_entity.pdbx_description
1 polymer ?
#
loop_
_entity_poly.entity_id
_entity_poly.type
_entity_poly.pdbx_seq_one_letter_code
_entity_poly.pdbx_strand_id
1 'polypeptide(L)'
;MKIFPIQAQEDTVAAVDTLTEQYSQKWDGAAGLDQASPLIQTAASYDLIFIVLGVSLIIWFVLLFFIIRVDKKVSKLEEEIEKSNVEDTL
;
A
#
# COMPACT_ATOMS: atom_id res chain seq x y z
N MET A 1 55.30 19.96 -27.38
CA MET A 1 53.86 20.16 -27.09
C MET A 1 53.06 19.28 -28.02
N LYS A 2 52.48 18.20 -27.50
CA LYS A 2 51.60 17.31 -28.26
C LYS A 2 50.50 16.88 -27.30
N ILE A 3 49.27 17.27 -27.62
CA ILE A 3 48.12 17.26 -26.74
C ILE A 3 47.40 15.93 -27.00
N PHE A 4 47.25 15.10 -25.96
CA PHE A 4 46.46 13.87 -26.03
C PHE A 4 44.97 14.24 -25.89
N PRO A 5 44.08 13.83 -26.82
CA PRO A 5 42.66 13.93 -26.57
C PRO A 5 42.27 12.86 -25.54
N ILE A 6 41.76 13.30 -24.39
CA ILE A 6 41.08 12.46 -23.41
C ILE A 6 39.88 11.83 -24.12
N GLN A 7 39.91 10.51 -24.29
CA GLN A 7 38.71 9.77 -24.67
C GLN A 7 37.78 9.78 -23.46
N ALA A 8 36.63 10.42 -23.64
CA ALA A 8 35.55 10.40 -22.68
C ALA A 8 35.18 8.95 -22.37
N GLN A 9 35.10 8.66 -21.07
CA GLN A 9 34.58 7.44 -20.51
C GLN A 9 33.08 7.32 -20.87
N GLU A 10 32.77 6.71 -22.00
CA GLU A 10 31.45 6.15 -22.31
C GLU A 10 31.55 4.63 -22.33
N ASP A 11 31.67 4.01 -21.17
CA ASP A 11 31.55 2.54 -21.05
C ASP A 11 31.06 2.13 -19.66
N THR A 12 30.00 2.81 -19.19
CA THR A 12 29.26 2.41 -17.96
C THR A 12 27.96 1.67 -18.28
N VAL A 13 27.62 1.44 -19.54
CA VAL A 13 26.31 0.86 -19.92
C VAL A 13 26.38 -0.64 -20.25
N ALA A 14 27.55 -1.20 -20.56
CA ALA A 14 27.68 -2.59 -21.06
C ALA A 14 28.06 -3.65 -20.01
N ALA A 15 28.22 -3.30 -18.72
CA ALA A 15 28.58 -4.24 -17.67
C ALA A 15 27.41 -4.62 -16.73
N VAL A 16 26.18 -4.22 -17.06
CA VAL A 16 25.01 -4.37 -16.18
C VAL A 16 24.25 -5.69 -16.39
N ASP A 17 24.45 -6.43 -17.48
CA ASP A 17 23.46 -7.43 -17.89
C ASP A 17 23.94 -8.88 -18.01
N THR A 18 24.75 -9.34 -17.05
CA THR A 18 25.00 -10.79 -16.87
C THR A 18 24.34 -11.34 -15.60
N LEU A 19 24.10 -10.49 -14.60
CA LEU A 19 23.39 -10.89 -13.38
C LEU A 19 21.87 -10.92 -13.61
N THR A 20 21.30 -9.97 -14.35
CA THR A 20 19.88 -9.98 -14.73
C THR A 20 19.51 -11.27 -15.45
N GLU A 21 20.36 -11.74 -16.37
CA GLU A 21 20.12 -12.95 -17.13
C GLU A 21 20.07 -14.19 -16.21
N GLN A 22 21.00 -14.30 -15.25
CA GLN A 22 21.08 -15.45 -14.33
C GLN A 22 19.96 -15.49 -13.26
N TYR A 23 19.38 -14.34 -12.90
CA TYR A 23 18.27 -14.29 -11.94
C TYR A 23 16.88 -14.17 -12.59
N SER A 24 16.79 -13.88 -13.90
CA SER A 24 15.51 -13.78 -14.62
C SER A 24 14.78 -15.11 -14.76
N GLN A 25 15.50 -16.24 -14.86
CA GLN A 25 14.89 -17.58 -14.93
C GLN A 25 14.16 -17.98 -13.63
N LYS A 26 14.38 -17.29 -12.51
CA LYS A 26 13.66 -17.56 -11.25
C LYS A 26 12.31 -16.84 -11.14
N TRP A 27 11.96 -16.02 -12.13
CA TRP A 27 10.67 -15.32 -12.22
C TRP A 27 9.62 -16.08 -13.03
N ASP A 28 9.65 -17.41 -13.03
CA ASP A 28 8.59 -18.22 -13.63
C ASP A 28 7.40 -18.38 -12.65
N GLY A 29 6.70 -17.27 -12.40
CA GLY A 29 5.46 -17.25 -11.63
C GLY A 29 4.21 -17.58 -12.47
N ALA A 30 4.38 -17.91 -13.76
CA ALA A 30 3.29 -17.93 -14.73
C ALA A 30 2.91 -19.34 -15.23
N ALA A 31 3.77 -20.35 -15.09
CA ALA A 31 3.55 -21.68 -15.69
C ALA A 31 2.42 -22.53 -15.07
N GLY A 32 1.71 -22.05 -14.05
CA GLY A 32 0.65 -22.80 -13.34
C GLY A 32 -0.73 -22.12 -13.26
N LEU A 33 -0.90 -20.96 -13.88
CA LEU A 33 -2.13 -20.15 -13.74
C LEU A 33 -3.28 -20.54 -14.68
N ASP A 34 -3.04 -21.43 -15.64
CA ASP A 34 -4.06 -21.87 -16.61
C ASP A 34 -5.13 -22.80 -16.00
N GLN A 35 -4.91 -23.31 -14.78
CA GLN A 35 -5.87 -24.17 -14.06
C GLN A 35 -6.53 -23.52 -12.84
N ALA A 36 -6.27 -22.24 -12.57
CA ALA A 36 -6.83 -21.55 -11.40
C ALA A 36 -8.21 -20.95 -11.69
N SER A 37 -9.12 -21.05 -10.73
CA SER A 37 -10.49 -20.52 -10.78
C SER A 37 -10.49 -19.02 -11.18
N PRO A 38 -11.46 -18.50 -11.97
CA PRO A 38 -11.42 -17.16 -12.58
C PRO A 38 -11.15 -15.99 -11.62
N LEU A 39 -11.56 -16.12 -10.36
CA LEU A 39 -11.30 -15.14 -9.29
C LEU A 39 -9.81 -15.06 -8.91
N ILE A 40 -9.10 -16.19 -8.96
CA ILE A 40 -7.67 -16.26 -8.66
C ILE A 40 -6.86 -15.73 -9.85
N GLN A 41 -7.31 -15.97 -11.09
CA GLN A 41 -6.66 -15.43 -12.28
C GLN A 41 -6.74 -13.89 -12.36
N THR A 42 -7.81 -13.27 -11.81
CA THR A 42 -7.89 -11.81 -11.64
C THR A 42 -7.02 -11.25 -10.51
N ALA A 43 -6.74 -12.05 -9.47
CA ALA A 43 -5.88 -11.65 -8.35
C ALA A 43 -4.38 -11.81 -8.69
N ALA A 44 -4.04 -12.82 -9.49
CA ALA A 44 -2.67 -13.23 -9.78
C ALA A 44 -1.83 -12.22 -10.59
N SER A 45 -2.42 -11.25 -11.28
CA SER A 45 -1.65 -10.22 -12.01
C SER A 45 -1.15 -9.07 -11.12
N TYR A 46 -1.56 -9.03 -9.84
CA TYR A 46 -1.52 -7.81 -9.02
C TYR A 46 -1.40 -8.11 -7.50
N ASP A 47 -0.64 -9.14 -7.12
CA ASP A 47 -0.60 -9.69 -5.75
C ASP A 47 -0.24 -8.64 -4.66
N LEU A 48 0.69 -7.71 -4.92
CA LEU A 48 1.05 -6.64 -3.97
C LEU A 48 -0.01 -5.55 -3.85
N ILE A 49 -0.63 -5.13 -4.96
CA ILE A 49 -1.53 -3.98 -4.97
C ILE A 49 -2.85 -4.30 -4.26
N PHE A 50 -3.35 -5.54 -4.35
CA PHE A 50 -4.56 -5.93 -3.64
C PHE A 50 -4.37 -5.94 -2.11
N ILE A 51 -3.20 -6.36 -1.63
CA ILE A 51 -2.89 -6.34 -0.20
C ILE A 51 -2.82 -4.90 0.31
N VAL A 52 -2.09 -4.02 -0.38
CA VAL A 52 -1.95 -2.61 0.01
C VAL A 52 -3.30 -1.88 -0.05
N LEU A 53 -4.08 -2.10 -1.11
CA LEU A 53 -5.42 -1.54 -1.25
C LEU A 53 -6.34 -2.04 -0.13
N GLY A 54 -6.31 -3.34 0.17
CA GLY A 54 -7.08 -3.94 1.26
C GLY A 54 -6.73 -3.35 2.62
N VAL A 55 -5.44 -3.29 2.97
CA VAL A 55 -4.99 -2.72 4.25
C VAL A 55 -5.35 -1.23 4.35
N SER A 56 -5.16 -0.47 3.28
CA SER A 56 -5.53 0.96 3.24
C SER A 56 -7.02 1.17 3.46
N LEU A 57 -7.86 0.39 2.78
CA LEU A 57 -9.31 0.46 2.93
C LEU A 57 -9.75 0.09 4.35
N ILE A 58 -9.14 -0.93 4.95
CA ILE A 58 -9.42 -1.35 6.33
C ILE A 58 -9.06 -0.23 7.31
N ILE A 59 -7.88 0.39 7.17
CA ILE A 59 -7.46 1.51 8.03
C ILE A 59 -8.47 2.66 7.93
N TRP A 60 -8.88 3.01 6.72
CA TRP A 60 -9.90 4.02 6.49
C TRP A 60 -11.22 3.69 7.19
N PHE A 61 -11.66 2.44 7.10
CA PHE A 61 -12.90 2.00 7.74
C PHE A 61 -12.82 2.09 9.26
N VAL A 62 -11.70 1.69 9.85
CA VAL A 62 -11.46 1.78 11.30
C VAL A 62 -11.42 3.24 11.76
N LEU A 63 -10.75 4.13 11.03
CA LEU A 63 -10.71 5.55 11.34
C LEU A 63 -12.10 6.19 11.31
N LEU A 64 -12.87 5.93 10.24
CA LEU A 64 -14.23 6.46 10.10
C LEU A 64 -15.14 5.94 11.22
N PHE A 65 -15.07 4.64 11.51
CA PHE A 65 -15.81 4.03 12.61
C PHE A 65 -15.44 4.66 13.95
N PHE A 66 -14.16 4.92 14.17
CA PHE A 66 -13.67 5.53 15.41
C PHE A 66 -14.21 6.95 15.59
N ILE A 67 -14.18 7.78 14.55
CA ILE A 67 -14.75 9.15 14.58
C ILE A 67 -16.22 9.10 14.95
N ILE A 68 -17.03 8.31 14.23
CA ILE A 68 -18.47 8.17 14.51
C ILE A 68 -18.72 7.68 15.94
N ARG A 69 -17.91 6.74 16.43
CA ARG A 69 -18.04 6.20 17.78
C ARG A 69 -17.68 7.23 18.85
N VAL A 70 -16.66 8.05 18.62
CA VAL A 70 -16.24 9.11 19.53
C VAL A 70 -17.30 10.20 19.57
N ASP A 71 -17.78 10.68 18.43
CA ASP A 71 -18.81 11.72 18.34
C ASP A 71 -20.07 11.31 19.12
N LYS A 72 -20.54 10.06 18.94
CA LYS A 72 -21.70 9.54 19.69
C LYS A 72 -21.45 9.42 21.19
N LYS A 73 -20.21 9.22 21.62
CA LYS A 73 -19.86 9.18 23.04
C LYS A 73 -19.85 10.59 23.62
N VAL A 74 -19.21 11.54 22.93
CA VAL A 74 -19.15 12.94 23.35
C VAL A 74 -20.56 13.52 23.47
N SER A 75 -21.41 13.32 22.46
CA SER A 75 -22.80 13.81 22.48
C SER A 75 -23.63 13.25 23.64
N LYS A 76 -23.40 12.00 24.04
CA LYS A 76 -24.06 11.43 25.23
C LYS A 76 -23.59 12.07 26.54
N LEU A 77 -22.29 12.34 26.64
CA LEU A 77 -21.73 13.02 27.81
C LEU A 77 -22.27 14.45 27.91
N GLU A 78 -22.40 15.15 26.79
CA GLU A 78 -23.01 16.48 26.74
C GLU A 78 -24.47 16.44 27.21
N GLU A 79 -25.26 15.47 26.74
CA GLU A 79 -26.66 15.29 27.14
C GLU A 79 -26.80 14.98 28.65
N GLU A 80 -25.94 14.12 29.19
CA GLU A 80 -25.92 13.79 30.62
C GLU A 80 -25.52 14.99 31.48
N ILE A 81 -24.53 15.78 31.05
CA ILE A 81 -24.12 17.01 31.73
C ILE A 81 -25.27 18.04 31.72
N GLU A 82 -25.92 18.25 30.58
CA GLU A 82 -27.04 19.18 30.46
C GLU A 82 -28.20 18.79 31.38
N LYS A 83 -28.57 17.49 31.41
CA LYS A 83 -29.59 16.98 32.32
C LYS A 83 -29.24 17.19 33.80
N SER A 84 -28.00 16.90 34.19
CA SER A 84 -27.56 17.08 35.58
C SER A 84 -27.60 18.55 36.02
N ASN A 85 -27.25 19.49 35.14
CA ASN A 85 -27.29 20.92 35.43
C ASN A 85 -28.73 21.43 35.62
N VAL A 86 -29.67 20.96 34.80
CA VAL A 86 -31.08 21.33 34.91
C VAL A 86 -31.68 20.84 36.24
N GLU A 87 -31.34 19.64 36.69
CA GLU A 87 -31.85 19.08 37.95
C GLU A 87 -31.33 19.80 39.20
N ASP A 88 -30.07 20.28 39.19
CA ASP A 88 -29.50 21.08 40.30
C ASP A 88 -30.08 22.51 40.39
N THR A 89 -30.77 22.99 39.36
CA THR A 89 -31.38 24.35 39.32
C THR A 89 -32.87 24.39 39.72
N LEU A 90 -33.49 23.24 40.02
CA LEU A 90 -34.87 23.11 40.51
C LEU A 90 -34.90 22.90 42.03
#